data_AF-A0A0Q4UHV7-F1
#
_entry.id   AF-A0A0Q4UHV7-F1
#
_cell.length_a   1.000
_cell.length_b   1.000
_cell.length_c   1.000
_cell.angle_alpha   90.00
_cell.angle_beta   90.00
_cell.angle_gamma   90.00
#
_symmetry.space_group_name_H-M   'P 1'
#
loop_
_entity.id
_entity.type
_entity.pdbx_description
1 polymer ?
#
loop_
_entity_poly.entity_id
_entity_poly.type
_entity_poly.pdbx_seq_one_letter_code
_entity_poly.pdbx_strand_id
1 'polypeptide(L)'
;MDGFENAALGVGFNINTGQSFADLERLDAAIDRSTANAVEEIGRVERASAGMLNLSGVRVGIQTIGTDLPQATRAANREIASLEKMAEQLTSRIEKQSDAYGKTREELRLNKVETMALAAEQKGLIELAGRLRAAEAELSGKELAAARRARFEAEALAQARAEAEAKAAAEAARERAQAEAALIVQLRERAQLQGLLEQNFGLNQPRATDAGATFSALAARAAEEEAQALRSATLAHQMFEARVKAGVTAMREHEAAEIAATREHENMAFGDQPPRGRAPPMAVRPSARWRPVRPRKKRRPCGRLPSPTKCSRRGLRRA
;
A
#
# COMPACT_ATOMS: atom_id res chain seq x y z
N MET A 1 -10.99 -14.45 49.42
CA MET A 1 -9.60 -14.89 49.67
C MET A 1 -9.16 -15.51 48.36
N ASP A 2 -8.90 -14.65 47.37
CA ASP A 2 -8.91 -15.03 45.97
C ASP A 2 -7.61 -14.56 45.31
N GLY A 3 -6.84 -15.54 44.81
CA GLY A 3 -6.10 -15.44 43.55
C GLY A 3 -4.88 -14.51 43.49
N PHE A 4 -3.88 -14.72 44.34
CA PHE A 4 -2.49 -14.34 43.98
C PHE A 4 -1.89 -15.44 43.09
N GLU A 5 -2.38 -15.55 41.87
CA GLU A 5 -1.69 -16.32 40.82
C GLU A 5 -0.44 -15.54 40.41
N ASN A 6 0.70 -16.11 40.77
CA ASN A 6 2.06 -15.82 40.33
C ASN A 6 2.15 -15.01 39.02
N ALA A 7 2.23 -13.69 39.14
CA ALA A 7 2.84 -12.84 38.13
C ALA A 7 4.36 -13.12 38.14
N ALA A 8 4.75 -14.25 37.58
CA ALA A 8 6.13 -14.50 37.22
C ALA A 8 6.49 -13.45 36.16
N LEU A 9 7.20 -12.40 36.60
CA LEU A 9 7.92 -11.45 35.75
C LEU A 9 8.99 -12.23 34.99
N GLY A 10 8.57 -12.94 33.94
CA GLY A 10 9.47 -13.55 32.96
C GLY A 10 10.14 -12.43 32.19
N VAL A 11 11.33 -12.01 32.63
CA VAL A 11 12.22 -11.16 31.83
C VAL A 11 12.70 -12.03 30.68
N GLY A 12 11.94 -12.03 29.58
CA GLY A 12 12.33 -12.69 28.34
C GLY A 12 13.52 -11.96 27.74
N PHE A 13 14.73 -12.44 28.00
CA PHE A 13 15.92 -11.99 27.28
C PHE A 13 15.79 -12.49 25.84
N ASN A 14 15.41 -11.59 24.94
CA ASN A 14 15.42 -11.87 23.51
C ASN A 14 16.88 -11.86 23.05
N ILE A 15 17.57 -13.01 23.17
CA ILE A 15 18.96 -13.16 22.75
C ILE A 15 18.97 -13.13 21.22
N ASN A 16 19.21 -11.94 20.67
CA ASN A 16 19.35 -11.73 19.25
C ASN A 16 20.72 -12.26 18.80
N THR A 17 20.80 -13.57 18.58
CA THR A 17 22.04 -14.33 18.29
C THR A 17 22.80 -13.82 17.06
N GLY A 18 22.15 -13.05 16.18
CA GLY A 18 22.81 -12.43 15.03
C GLY A 18 23.73 -11.25 15.36
N GLN A 19 23.55 -10.58 16.50
CA GLN A 19 24.38 -9.43 16.92
C GLN A 19 25.10 -9.63 18.26
N SER A 20 24.76 -10.66 19.04
CA SER A 20 25.35 -10.89 20.37
C SER A 20 26.87 -11.04 20.36
N PHE A 21 27.46 -11.59 19.30
CA PHE A 21 28.92 -11.74 19.21
C PHE A 21 29.64 -10.39 19.07
N ALA A 22 29.08 -9.45 18.30
CA ALA A 22 29.67 -8.11 18.14
C ALA A 22 29.56 -7.29 19.45
N ASP A 23 28.48 -7.49 20.22
CA ASP A 23 28.33 -6.83 21.51
C ASP A 23 29.21 -7.46 22.60
N LEU A 24 29.46 -8.77 22.54
CA LEU A 24 30.45 -9.43 23.41
C LEU A 24 31.88 -8.96 23.11
N GLU A 25 32.25 -8.80 21.84
CA GLU A 25 33.57 -8.27 21.44
C GLU A 25 33.76 -6.81 21.88
N ARG A 26 32.69 -6.00 21.82
CA ARG A 26 32.72 -4.62 22.35
C ARG A 26 32.86 -4.59 23.88
N LEU A 27 32.22 -5.52 24.58
CA LEU A 27 32.34 -5.64 26.03
C LEU A 27 33.76 -6.05 26.43
N ASP A 28 34.34 -7.01 25.73
CA ASP A 28 35.70 -7.50 25.96
C ASP A 28 36.73 -6.39 25.74
N ALA A 29 36.62 -5.65 24.63
CA ALA A 29 37.46 -4.48 24.36
C ALA A 29 37.30 -3.34 25.38
N ALA A 30 36.11 -3.20 25.99
CA ALA A 30 35.88 -2.23 27.06
C ALA A 30 36.51 -2.68 28.38
N ILE A 31 36.46 -3.98 28.69
CA ILE A 31 37.11 -4.58 29.86
C ILE A 31 38.63 -4.45 29.74
N ASP A 32 39.22 -4.77 28.58
CA ASP A 32 40.66 -4.65 28.33
C ASP A 32 41.18 -3.22 28.48
N ARG A 33 40.41 -2.22 28.06
CA ARG A 33 40.77 -0.81 28.31
C ARG A 33 40.68 -0.45 29.79
N SER A 34 39.69 -0.98 30.51
CA SER A 34 39.55 -0.72 31.94
C SER A 34 40.68 -1.36 32.74
N THR A 35 41.10 -2.58 32.40
CA THR A 35 42.20 -3.28 33.07
C THR A 35 43.54 -2.63 32.76
N ALA A 36 43.79 -2.21 31.51
CA ALA A 36 44.98 -1.45 31.14
C ALA A 36 45.10 -0.13 31.91
N ASN A 37 44.02 0.65 31.99
CA ASN A 37 43.99 1.90 32.76
C ASN A 37 44.23 1.67 34.26
N ALA A 38 43.68 0.60 34.84
CA ALA A 38 43.88 0.26 36.25
C ALA A 38 45.35 -0.09 36.55
N VAL A 39 46.01 -0.86 35.68
CA VAL A 39 47.43 -1.20 35.83
C VAL A 39 48.33 0.04 35.69
N GLU A 40 48.01 0.95 34.76
CA GLU A 40 48.73 2.22 34.62
C GLU A 40 48.57 3.13 35.86
N GLU A 41 47.37 3.20 36.44
CA GLU A 41 47.14 3.96 37.68
C GLU A 41 47.88 3.35 38.86
N ILE A 42 47.87 2.03 39.03
CA ILE A 42 48.64 1.35 40.07
C ILE A 42 50.14 1.65 39.91
N GLY A 43 50.68 1.56 38.69
CA GLY A 43 52.08 1.89 38.43
C GLY A 43 52.41 3.38 38.63
N ARG A 44 51.43 4.28 38.53
CA ARG A 44 51.59 5.71 38.84
C ARG A 44 51.57 5.95 40.36
N VAL A 45 50.70 5.25 41.08
CA VAL A 45 50.64 5.27 42.55
C VAL A 45 51.91 4.65 43.14
N GLU A 46 52.40 3.53 42.61
CA GLU A 46 53.65 2.91 43.05
C GLU A 46 54.86 3.83 42.83
N ARG A 47 54.98 4.51 41.69
CA ARG A 47 56.06 5.49 41.46
C ARG A 47 55.97 6.71 42.38
N ALA A 48 54.76 7.22 42.61
CA ALA A 48 54.55 8.33 43.54
C ALA A 48 54.87 7.91 44.99
N SER A 49 54.51 6.68 45.37
CA SER A 49 54.71 6.14 46.72
C SER A 49 56.15 5.70 46.98
N ALA A 50 56.83 5.15 45.98
CA ALA A 50 58.24 4.75 46.06
C ALA A 50 59.18 5.95 46.24
N GLY A 51 58.80 7.13 45.70
CA GLY A 51 59.50 8.38 45.98
C GLY A 51 59.33 8.88 47.42
N MET A 52 58.25 8.48 48.10
CA MET A 52 57.89 8.97 49.44
C MET A 52 58.38 8.05 50.58
N LEU A 53 58.62 6.76 50.31
CA LEU A 53 59.02 5.75 51.31
C LEU A 53 60.53 5.40 51.28
N ASN A 54 61.39 6.31 50.85
CA ASN A 54 62.83 6.11 50.95
C ASN A 54 63.31 6.45 52.39
N LEU A 55 62.97 5.58 53.34
CA LEU A 55 63.35 5.67 54.76
C LEU A 55 64.84 5.38 55.02
N SER A 56 65.62 5.10 53.97
CA SER A 56 67.07 4.84 54.03
C SER A 56 67.90 6.06 54.42
N GLY A 57 67.35 7.28 54.39
CA GLY A 57 68.05 8.53 54.75
C GLY A 57 67.79 9.05 56.18
N VAL A 58 66.94 8.37 56.97
CA VAL A 58 66.39 8.92 58.22
C VAL A 58 67.42 9.04 59.36
N ARG A 59 68.64 8.50 59.20
CA ARG A 59 69.68 8.60 60.25
C ARG A 59 70.56 9.85 60.19
N VAL A 60 70.49 10.66 59.13
CA VAL A 60 71.25 11.93 59.01
C VAL A 60 70.41 13.15 59.45
N GLY A 61 69.09 12.99 59.55
CA GLY A 61 68.15 14.09 59.73
C GLY A 61 67.76 14.43 61.17
N ILE A 62 68.60 14.24 62.18
CA ILE A 62 68.27 14.68 63.56
C ILE A 62 68.74 16.13 63.83
N GLN A 63 69.61 16.70 62.99
CA GLN A 63 70.05 18.10 63.09
C GLN A 63 69.30 19.07 62.15
N THR A 64 68.59 18.59 61.13
CA THR A 64 67.77 19.41 60.21
C THR A 64 66.33 19.64 60.68
N ILE A 65 65.90 18.96 61.75
CA ILE A 65 64.55 19.11 62.36
C ILE A 65 64.29 20.56 62.83
N GLY A 66 65.32 21.36 63.10
CA GLY A 66 65.15 22.75 63.56
C GLY A 66 64.78 23.77 62.48
N THR A 67 65.09 23.51 61.20
CA THR A 67 64.87 24.49 60.10
C THR A 67 63.98 23.96 58.97
N ASP A 68 63.86 22.64 58.81
CA ASP A 68 63.00 22.04 57.79
C ASP A 68 61.54 21.89 58.24
N LEU A 69 61.28 21.76 59.55
CA LEU A 69 59.92 21.69 60.11
C LEU A 69 59.01 22.88 59.71
N PRO A 70 59.48 24.15 59.79
CA PRO A 70 58.64 25.29 59.36
C PRO A 70 58.43 25.35 57.85
N GLN A 71 59.31 24.77 57.03
CA GLN A 71 59.09 24.69 55.58
C GLN A 71 58.13 23.57 55.21
N ALA A 72 58.30 22.38 55.82
CA ALA A 72 57.41 21.24 55.65
C ALA A 72 55.98 21.56 56.09
N THR A 73 55.80 22.25 57.22
CA THR A 73 54.46 22.67 57.69
C THR A 73 53.82 23.72 56.77
N ARG A 74 54.58 24.66 56.22
CA ARG A 74 54.06 25.62 55.22
C ARG A 74 53.67 24.94 53.91
N ALA A 75 54.43 23.95 53.47
CA ALA A 75 54.08 23.13 52.30
C ALA A 75 52.80 22.33 52.55
N ALA A 76 52.72 21.63 53.69
CA ALA A 76 51.52 20.90 54.11
C ALA A 76 50.28 21.80 54.20
N ASN A 77 50.40 23.01 54.75
CA ASN A 77 49.28 23.95 54.84
C ASN A 77 48.77 24.43 53.46
N ARG A 78 49.67 24.57 52.46
CA ARG A 78 49.26 24.91 51.09
C ARG A 78 48.55 23.75 50.41
N GLU A 79 49.03 22.53 50.64
CA GLU A 79 48.40 21.32 50.14
C GLU A 79 47.00 21.16 50.75
N ILE A 80 46.85 21.33 52.06
CA ILE A 80 45.54 21.31 52.75
C ILE A 80 44.61 22.37 52.17
N ALA A 81 45.05 23.63 52.04
CA ALA A 81 44.21 24.68 51.47
C ALA A 81 43.81 24.40 50.00
N SER A 82 44.69 23.75 49.21
CA SER A 82 44.35 23.33 47.85
C SER A 82 43.35 22.16 47.82
N LEU A 83 43.47 21.22 48.76
CA LEU A 83 42.56 20.09 48.93
C LEU A 83 41.17 20.58 49.36
N GLU A 84 41.10 21.51 50.31
CA GLU A 84 39.85 22.14 50.73
C GLU A 84 39.14 22.82 49.55
N LYS A 85 39.88 23.61 48.75
CA LYS A 85 39.34 24.26 47.55
C LYS A 85 38.86 23.26 46.49
N MET A 86 39.58 22.15 46.28
CA MET A 86 39.15 21.09 45.37
C MET A 86 37.91 20.35 45.88
N ALA A 87 37.84 20.08 47.18
CA ALA A 87 36.69 19.47 47.82
C ALA A 87 35.45 20.36 47.70
N GLU A 88 35.58 21.66 47.97
CA GLU A 88 34.49 22.63 47.81
C GLU A 88 34.01 22.73 46.35
N GLN A 89 34.93 22.71 45.38
CA GLN A 89 34.57 22.67 43.96
C GLN A 89 33.83 21.38 43.58
N LEU A 90 34.24 20.23 44.13
CA LEU A 90 33.59 18.95 43.88
C LEU A 90 32.18 18.94 44.50
N THR A 91 32.04 19.36 45.76
CA THR A 91 30.74 19.47 46.43
C THR A 91 29.80 20.40 45.66
N SER A 92 30.27 21.59 45.24
CA SER A 92 29.47 22.51 44.42
C SER A 92 29.05 21.91 43.07
N ARG A 93 29.88 21.04 42.46
CA ARG A 93 29.51 20.34 41.23
C ARG A 93 28.47 19.25 41.49
N ILE A 94 28.62 18.47 42.56
CA ILE A 94 27.67 17.43 42.94
C ILE A 94 26.31 18.05 43.28
N GLU A 95 26.29 19.16 44.03
CA GLU A 95 25.06 19.89 44.34
C GLU A 95 24.37 20.39 43.06
N LYS A 96 25.13 20.99 42.12
CA LYS A 96 24.57 21.41 40.82
C LYS A 96 24.02 20.24 40.00
N GLN A 97 24.67 19.08 40.06
CA GLN A 97 24.20 17.88 39.37
C GLN A 97 22.95 17.32 40.03
N SER A 98 22.91 17.29 41.37
CA SER A 98 21.75 16.89 42.16
C SER A 98 20.55 17.80 41.90
N ASP A 99 20.76 19.11 41.87
CA ASP A 99 19.73 20.11 41.57
C ASP A 99 19.23 20.04 40.13
N ALA A 100 20.07 19.60 39.19
CA ALA A 100 19.69 19.40 37.80
C ALA A 100 18.97 18.08 37.58
N TYR A 101 19.19 17.09 38.45
CA TYR A 101 18.59 15.77 38.32
C TYR A 101 17.07 15.85 38.52
N GLY A 102 16.32 15.31 37.56
CA GLY A 102 14.85 15.35 37.57
C GLY A 102 14.22 16.65 37.08
N LYS A 103 15.01 17.72 36.87
CA LYS A 103 14.50 18.96 36.27
C LYS A 103 14.60 18.90 34.75
N THR A 104 13.55 19.36 34.09
CA THR A 104 13.60 19.53 32.63
C THR A 104 14.53 20.69 32.27
N ARG A 105 15.05 20.71 31.03
CA ARG A 105 15.90 21.81 30.55
C ARG A 105 15.17 23.16 30.58
N GLU A 106 13.84 23.13 30.38
CA GLU A 106 12.95 24.28 30.47
C GLU A 106 12.87 24.80 31.92
N GLU A 107 12.66 23.91 32.89
CA GLU A 107 12.67 24.27 34.32
C GLU A 107 14.02 24.84 34.76
N LEU A 108 15.14 24.31 34.26
CA LEU A 108 16.47 24.86 34.56
C LEU A 108 16.66 26.25 33.97
N ARG A 109 16.16 26.50 32.75
CA ARG A 109 16.18 27.82 32.14
C ARG A 109 15.32 28.80 32.95
N LEU A 110 14.12 28.40 33.33
CA LEU A 110 13.19 29.20 34.12
C LEU A 110 13.78 29.57 35.48
N ASN A 111 14.28 28.59 36.24
CA ASN A 111 14.96 28.83 37.51
C ASN A 111 16.16 29.79 37.36
N LYS A 112 16.93 29.67 36.26
CA LYS A 112 18.05 30.58 35.98
C LYS A 112 17.58 31.99 35.66
N VAL A 113 16.51 32.15 34.87
CA VAL A 113 15.93 33.46 34.57
C VAL A 113 15.37 34.11 35.84
N GLU A 114 14.69 33.34 36.69
CA GLU A 114 14.14 33.81 37.96
C GLU A 114 15.22 34.25 38.95
N THR A 115 16.27 33.43 39.13
CA THR A 115 17.41 33.79 39.99
C THR A 115 18.13 35.03 39.48
N MET A 116 18.32 35.19 38.17
CA MET A 116 18.89 36.41 37.57
C MET A 116 17.97 37.64 37.74
N ALA A 117 16.65 37.46 37.59
CA ALA A 117 15.68 38.53 37.80
C ALA A 117 15.66 39.00 39.27
N LEU A 118 15.66 38.07 40.23
CA LEU A 118 15.75 38.39 41.66
C LEU A 118 17.06 39.10 42.02
N ALA A 119 18.18 38.65 41.45
CA ALA A 119 19.47 39.32 41.65
C ALA A 119 19.52 40.73 41.05
N ALA A 120 18.82 40.97 39.93
CA ALA A 120 18.67 42.30 39.35
C ALA A 120 17.78 43.21 40.21
N GLU A 121 16.69 42.69 40.77
CA GLU A 121 15.82 43.42 41.71
C GLU A 121 16.56 43.82 42.99
N GLN A 122 17.37 42.93 43.57
CA GLN A 122 18.21 43.24 44.73
C GLN A 122 19.19 44.39 44.47
N LYS A 123 19.57 44.62 43.20
CA LYS A 123 20.43 45.72 42.76
C LYS A 123 19.67 46.98 42.32
N GLY A 124 18.34 47.00 42.44
CA GLY A 124 17.48 48.10 41.99
C GLY A 124 17.23 48.16 40.48
N LEU A 125 17.63 47.13 39.71
CA LEU A 125 17.47 47.07 38.25
C LEU A 125 16.12 46.43 37.86
N ILE A 126 15.02 47.03 38.30
CA ILE A 126 13.66 46.46 38.18
C ILE A 126 13.25 46.27 36.71
N GLU A 127 13.60 47.20 35.81
CA GLU A 127 13.29 47.07 34.38
C GLU A 127 13.95 45.84 33.74
N LEU A 128 15.19 45.54 34.12
CA LEU A 128 15.91 44.39 33.58
C LEU A 128 15.24 43.09 34.02
N ALA A 129 14.84 43.00 35.30
CA ALA A 129 14.09 41.86 35.82
C ALA A 129 12.76 41.66 35.07
N GLY A 130 12.03 42.76 34.80
CA GLY A 130 10.81 42.74 33.99
C GLY A 130 11.04 42.22 32.57
N ARG A 131 12.08 42.69 31.88
CA ARG A 131 12.43 42.23 30.52
C ARG A 131 12.81 40.76 30.48
N LEU A 132 13.53 40.27 31.49
CA LEU A 132 13.91 38.85 31.60
C LEU A 132 12.67 37.95 31.73
N ARG A 133 11.73 38.28 32.62
CA ARG A 133 10.48 37.51 32.78
C ARG A 133 9.58 37.59 31.54
N ALA A 134 9.48 38.76 30.91
CA ALA A 134 8.72 38.94 29.68
C ALA A 134 9.29 38.10 28.52
N ALA A 135 10.61 38.10 28.34
CA ALA A 135 11.26 37.29 27.30
C ALA A 135 11.03 35.78 27.50
N GLU A 136 11.06 35.30 28.74
CA GLU A 136 10.78 33.88 29.04
C GLU A 136 9.30 33.52 28.81
N ALA A 137 8.37 34.42 29.14
CA ALA A 137 6.94 34.25 28.85
C ALA A 137 6.66 34.20 27.34
N GLU A 138 7.35 35.01 26.53
CA GLU A 138 7.23 34.96 25.08
C GLU A 138 7.79 33.66 24.48
N LEU A 139 8.92 33.19 25.01
CA LEU A 139 9.58 31.97 24.53
C LEU A 139 8.73 30.74 24.88
N SER A 140 8.26 30.63 26.11
CA SER A 140 7.33 29.57 26.52
C SER A 140 6.01 29.60 25.73
N GLY A 141 5.50 30.79 25.42
CA GLY A 141 4.35 30.94 24.52
C GLY A 141 4.59 30.38 23.11
N LYS A 142 5.79 30.62 22.54
CA LYS A 142 6.18 30.09 21.22
C LYS A 142 6.37 28.57 21.26
N GLU A 143 6.99 28.04 22.31
CA GLU A 143 7.17 26.59 22.53
C GLU A 143 5.81 25.88 22.63
N LEU A 144 4.87 26.40 23.42
CA LEU A 144 3.51 25.86 23.53
C LEU A 144 2.75 25.94 22.19
N ALA A 145 2.87 27.04 21.46
CA ALA A 145 2.25 27.17 20.13
C ALA A 145 2.84 26.15 19.14
N ALA A 146 4.15 25.94 19.14
CA ALA A 146 4.81 24.94 18.31
C ALA A 146 4.41 23.51 18.71
N ALA A 147 4.35 23.21 20.02
CA ALA A 147 3.90 21.92 20.52
C ALA A 147 2.45 21.61 20.12
N ARG A 148 1.55 22.60 20.16
CA ARG A 148 0.17 22.45 19.67
C ARG A 148 0.12 22.14 18.18
N ARG A 149 0.88 22.87 17.36
CA ARG A 149 0.98 22.60 15.91
C ARG A 149 1.49 21.19 15.62
N ALA A 150 2.56 20.79 16.30
CA ALA A 150 3.12 19.44 16.17
C ALA A 150 2.11 18.34 16.55
N ARG A 151 1.31 18.55 17.61
CA ARG A 151 0.22 17.62 17.98
C ARG A 151 -0.86 17.55 16.91
N PHE A 152 -1.33 18.68 16.39
CA PHE A 152 -2.32 18.68 15.32
C PHE A 152 -1.81 18.02 14.04
N GLU A 153 -0.56 18.25 13.66
CA GLU A 153 0.07 17.59 12.51
C GLU A 153 0.19 16.07 12.74
N ALA A 154 0.59 15.64 13.94
CA ALA A 154 0.65 14.23 14.29
C ALA A 154 -0.73 13.55 14.27
N GLU A 155 -1.75 14.21 14.80
CA GLU A 155 -3.15 13.74 14.75
C GLU A 155 -3.66 13.66 13.31
N ALA A 156 -3.37 14.67 12.48
CA ALA A 156 -3.75 14.66 11.06
C ALA A 156 -3.07 13.52 10.29
N LEU A 157 -1.78 13.26 10.56
CA LEU A 157 -1.07 12.12 9.97
C LEU A 157 -1.62 10.78 10.45
N ALA A 158 -2.01 10.68 11.73
CA ALA A 158 -2.64 9.48 12.27
C ALA A 158 -4.02 9.23 11.63
N GLN A 159 -4.84 10.27 11.47
CA GLN A 159 -6.13 10.18 10.77
C GLN A 159 -5.96 9.78 9.30
N ALA A 160 -5.00 10.38 8.59
CA ALA A 160 -4.71 10.02 7.21
C ALA A 160 -4.28 8.55 7.04
N ARG A 161 -3.46 8.04 7.98
CA ARG A 161 -3.09 6.61 8.01
C ARG A 161 -4.29 5.71 8.26
N ALA A 162 -5.14 6.05 9.25
CA ALA A 162 -6.35 5.29 9.56
C ALA A 162 -7.33 5.27 8.38
N GLU A 163 -7.50 6.40 7.66
CA GLU A 163 -8.33 6.46 6.46
C GLU A 163 -7.76 5.63 5.31
N ALA A 164 -6.44 5.62 5.12
CA ALA A 164 -5.78 4.81 4.11
C ALA A 164 -5.94 3.31 4.40
N GLU A 165 -5.75 2.90 5.65
CA GLU A 165 -5.98 1.53 6.10
C GLU A 165 -7.44 1.10 5.93
N ALA A 166 -8.40 1.99 6.26
CA ALA A 166 -9.82 1.72 6.05
C ALA A 166 -10.19 1.55 4.56
N LYS A 167 -9.60 2.37 3.67
CA LYS A 167 -9.77 2.23 2.23
C LYS A 167 -9.19 0.92 1.71
N ALA A 168 -7.97 0.57 2.13
CA ALA A 168 -7.32 -0.68 1.76
C ALA A 168 -8.12 -1.90 2.25
N ALA A 169 -8.64 -1.87 3.49
CA ALA A 169 -9.49 -2.92 4.02
C ALA A 169 -10.81 -3.05 3.24
N ALA A 170 -11.42 -1.93 2.83
CA ALA A 170 -12.63 -1.95 2.03
C ALA A 170 -12.40 -2.51 0.61
N GLU A 171 -11.26 -2.21 0.00
CA GLU A 171 -10.87 -2.79 -1.30
C GLU A 171 -10.60 -4.29 -1.18
N ALA A 172 -9.83 -4.72 -0.19
CA ALA A 172 -9.60 -6.14 0.08
C ALA A 172 -10.91 -6.91 0.35
N ALA A 173 -11.87 -6.29 1.05
CA ALA A 173 -13.19 -6.89 1.25
C ALA A 173 -13.98 -7.05 -0.06
N ARG A 174 -13.88 -6.08 -0.99
CA ARG A 174 -14.51 -6.17 -2.32
C ARG A 174 -13.89 -7.28 -3.16
N GLU A 175 -12.57 -7.44 -3.13
CA GLU A 175 -11.88 -8.51 -3.84
C GLU A 175 -12.29 -9.89 -3.30
N ARG A 176 -12.37 -10.06 -1.98
CA ARG A 176 -12.87 -11.30 -1.36
C ARG A 176 -14.30 -11.60 -1.78
N ALA A 177 -15.19 -10.60 -1.74
CA ALA A 177 -16.58 -10.77 -2.17
C ALA A 177 -16.68 -11.15 -3.67
N GLN A 178 -15.83 -10.58 -4.53
CA GLN A 178 -15.77 -10.95 -5.95
C GLN A 178 -15.25 -12.39 -6.15
N ALA A 179 -14.21 -12.79 -5.41
CA ALA A 179 -13.68 -14.14 -5.46
C ALA A 179 -14.72 -15.19 -4.99
N GLU A 180 -15.43 -14.90 -3.89
CA GLU A 180 -16.52 -15.73 -3.39
C GLU A 180 -17.67 -15.82 -4.41
N ALA A 181 -18.07 -14.71 -5.02
CA ALA A 181 -19.10 -14.70 -6.06
C ALA A 181 -18.70 -15.54 -7.28
N ALA A 182 -17.45 -15.45 -7.73
CA ALA A 182 -16.93 -16.27 -8.83
C ALA A 182 -16.96 -17.77 -8.50
N LEU A 183 -16.60 -18.15 -7.27
CA LEU A 183 -16.67 -19.54 -6.80
C LEU A 183 -18.11 -20.06 -6.78
N ILE A 184 -19.08 -19.25 -6.34
CA ILE A 184 -20.50 -19.63 -6.36
C ILE A 184 -20.98 -19.90 -7.80
N VAL A 185 -20.54 -19.09 -8.77
CA VAL A 185 -20.88 -19.31 -10.20
C VAL A 185 -20.33 -20.66 -10.67
N GLN A 186 -19.05 -20.96 -10.39
CA GLN A 186 -18.45 -22.24 -10.76
C GLN A 186 -19.17 -23.44 -10.13
N LEU A 187 -19.56 -23.34 -8.85
CA LEU A 187 -20.31 -24.40 -8.19
C LEU A 187 -21.69 -24.60 -8.82
N ARG A 188 -22.37 -23.54 -9.26
CA ARG A 188 -23.63 -23.63 -9.99
C ARG A 188 -23.46 -24.30 -11.35
N GLU A 189 -22.44 -23.95 -12.10
CA GLU A 189 -22.12 -24.58 -13.38
C GLU A 189 -21.84 -26.08 -13.20
N ARG A 190 -21.05 -26.45 -12.18
CA ARG A 190 -20.80 -27.86 -11.85
C ARG A 190 -22.07 -28.60 -11.48
N ALA A 191 -22.93 -28.01 -10.65
CA ALA A 191 -24.22 -28.61 -10.29
C ALA A 191 -25.14 -28.78 -11.52
N GLN A 192 -25.14 -27.81 -12.45
CA GLN A 192 -25.87 -27.93 -13.71
C GLN A 192 -25.34 -29.08 -14.57
N LEU A 193 -24.02 -29.20 -14.73
CA LEU A 193 -23.40 -30.29 -15.47
C LEU A 193 -23.69 -31.65 -14.82
N GLN A 194 -23.63 -31.73 -13.49
CA GLN A 194 -24.02 -32.95 -12.77
C GLN A 194 -25.48 -33.31 -13.02
N GLY A 195 -26.40 -32.34 -12.96
CA GLY A 195 -27.80 -32.57 -13.31
C GLY A 195 -28.00 -33.03 -14.75
N LEU A 196 -27.26 -32.47 -15.72
CA LEU A 196 -27.29 -32.93 -17.11
C LEU A 196 -26.71 -34.33 -17.28
N LEU A 197 -25.65 -34.69 -16.55
CA LEU A 197 -25.07 -36.02 -16.55
C LEU A 197 -26.04 -37.04 -15.93
N GLU A 198 -26.69 -36.71 -14.81
CA GLU A 198 -27.72 -37.55 -14.21
C GLU A 198 -28.93 -37.72 -15.13
N GLN A 199 -29.33 -36.67 -15.85
CA GLN A 199 -30.40 -36.78 -16.85
C GLN A 199 -30.02 -37.64 -18.06
N ASN A 200 -28.77 -37.57 -18.53
CA ASN A 200 -28.30 -38.29 -19.73
C ASN A 200 -27.79 -39.71 -19.45
N PHE A 201 -27.25 -39.96 -18.25
CA PHE A 201 -26.56 -41.21 -17.90
C PHE A 201 -27.06 -41.83 -16.60
N GLY A 202 -27.96 -41.17 -15.87
CA GLY A 202 -28.46 -41.67 -14.59
C GLY A 202 -29.15 -43.02 -14.73
N LEU A 203 -29.07 -43.81 -13.65
CA LEU A 203 -29.65 -45.15 -13.52
C LEU A 203 -31.18 -45.21 -13.79
N ASN A 204 -31.85 -44.06 -13.82
CA ASN A 204 -33.29 -43.93 -14.07
C ASN A 204 -33.64 -43.66 -15.54
N GLN A 205 -32.67 -43.58 -16.46
CA GLN A 205 -33.04 -43.64 -17.87
C GLN A 205 -33.65 -45.02 -18.15
N PRO A 206 -34.85 -45.11 -18.75
CA PRO A 206 -35.38 -46.37 -19.21
C PRO A 206 -34.39 -46.90 -20.25
N ARG A 207 -33.60 -47.90 -19.85
CA ARG A 207 -32.74 -48.59 -20.81
C ARG A 207 -33.68 -49.19 -21.84
N ALA A 208 -33.28 -49.19 -23.11
CA ALA A 208 -34.11 -49.76 -24.17
C ALA A 208 -34.52 -51.23 -23.88
N THR A 209 -33.71 -51.93 -23.08
CA THR A 209 -34.00 -53.27 -22.56
C THR A 209 -35.15 -53.32 -21.56
N ASP A 210 -35.32 -52.29 -20.74
CA ASP A 210 -36.29 -52.25 -19.64
C ASP A 210 -37.68 -51.81 -20.13
N ALA A 211 -37.74 -51.10 -21.27
CA ALA A 211 -38.98 -50.72 -21.95
C ALA A 211 -39.56 -51.82 -22.87
N GLY A 212 -38.97 -53.02 -22.88
CA GLY A 212 -39.45 -54.14 -23.70
C GLY A 212 -39.24 -53.97 -25.21
N ALA A 213 -38.33 -53.08 -25.63
CA ALA A 213 -38.00 -52.94 -27.04
C ALA A 213 -37.24 -54.19 -27.52
N THR A 214 -37.87 -54.95 -28.41
CA THR A 214 -37.25 -56.11 -29.07
C THR A 214 -36.07 -55.65 -29.93
N PHE A 215 -35.06 -56.51 -30.13
CA PHE A 215 -33.92 -56.24 -31.03
C PHE A 215 -34.37 -55.77 -32.44
N SER A 216 -35.53 -56.23 -32.91
CA SER A 216 -36.16 -55.77 -34.17
C SER A 216 -36.59 -54.31 -34.14
N ALA A 217 -37.11 -53.80 -33.02
CA ALA A 217 -37.49 -52.40 -32.87
C ALA A 217 -36.24 -51.49 -32.82
N LEU A 218 -35.14 -51.97 -32.22
CA LEU A 218 -33.85 -51.27 -32.24
C LEU A 218 -33.27 -51.20 -33.66
N ALA A 219 -33.32 -52.30 -34.41
CA ALA A 219 -32.85 -52.32 -35.80
C ALA A 219 -33.68 -51.40 -36.71
N ALA A 220 -35.02 -51.38 -36.54
CA ALA A 220 -35.89 -50.48 -37.28
C ALA A 220 -35.58 -49.01 -36.97
N ARG A 221 -35.36 -48.69 -35.69
CA ARG A 221 -35.01 -47.33 -35.27
C ARG A 221 -33.64 -46.89 -35.81
N ALA A 222 -32.64 -47.78 -35.81
CA ALA A 222 -31.34 -47.48 -36.41
C ALA A 222 -31.45 -47.18 -37.91
N ALA A 223 -32.24 -47.97 -38.65
CA ALA A 223 -32.50 -47.71 -40.06
C ALA A 223 -33.23 -46.38 -40.31
N GLU A 224 -34.19 -46.01 -39.43
CA GLU A 224 -34.85 -44.71 -39.50
C GLU A 224 -33.90 -43.54 -39.23
N GLU A 225 -33.01 -43.68 -38.24
CA GLU A 225 -31.99 -42.69 -37.90
C GLU A 225 -31.00 -42.49 -39.05
N GLU A 226 -30.53 -43.56 -39.69
CA GLU A 226 -29.69 -43.50 -40.90
C GLU A 226 -30.43 -42.80 -42.06
N ALA A 227 -31.70 -43.16 -42.30
CA ALA A 227 -32.52 -42.53 -43.32
C ALA A 227 -32.77 -41.03 -43.03
N GLN A 228 -32.89 -40.64 -41.76
CA GLN A 228 -32.97 -39.23 -41.37
C GLN A 228 -31.65 -38.50 -41.57
N ALA A 229 -30.51 -39.12 -41.25
CA ALA A 229 -29.18 -38.56 -41.48
C ALA A 229 -28.91 -38.32 -42.98
N LEU A 230 -29.32 -39.24 -43.85
CA LEU A 230 -29.22 -39.05 -45.30
C LEU A 230 -30.12 -37.91 -45.79
N ARG A 231 -31.33 -37.77 -45.24
CA ARG A 231 -32.24 -36.66 -45.56
C ARG A 231 -31.69 -35.30 -45.09
N SER A 232 -31.08 -35.22 -43.92
CA SER A 232 -30.49 -33.98 -43.43
C SER A 232 -29.21 -33.61 -44.20
N ALA A 233 -28.37 -34.60 -44.54
CA ALA A 233 -27.19 -34.41 -45.37
C ALA A 233 -27.54 -33.93 -46.78
N THR A 234 -28.56 -34.52 -47.41
CA THR A 234 -29.04 -34.08 -48.72
C THR A 234 -29.62 -32.66 -48.67
N LEU A 235 -30.39 -32.32 -47.62
CA LEU A 235 -30.89 -30.96 -47.43
C LEU A 235 -29.75 -29.94 -47.22
N ALA A 236 -28.74 -30.29 -46.41
CA ALA A 236 -27.57 -29.44 -46.19
C ALA A 236 -26.78 -29.23 -47.50
N HIS A 237 -26.62 -30.28 -48.31
CA HIS A 237 -25.98 -30.19 -49.61
C HIS A 237 -26.77 -29.28 -50.58
N GLN A 238 -28.10 -29.40 -50.62
CA GLN A 238 -28.95 -28.52 -51.42
C GLN A 238 -28.84 -27.05 -50.99
N MET A 239 -28.79 -26.77 -49.68
CA MET A 239 -28.59 -25.40 -49.18
C MET A 239 -27.21 -24.86 -49.53
N PHE A 240 -26.18 -25.69 -49.46
CA PHE A 240 -24.82 -25.34 -49.88
C PHE A 240 -24.77 -25.02 -51.38
N GLU A 241 -25.29 -25.90 -52.24
CA GLU A 241 -25.34 -25.67 -53.69
C GLU A 241 -26.11 -24.41 -54.04
N ALA A 242 -27.26 -24.16 -53.39
CA ALA A 242 -28.03 -22.95 -53.62
C ALA A 242 -27.23 -21.68 -53.26
N ARG A 243 -26.46 -21.72 -52.17
CA ARG A 243 -25.62 -20.60 -51.74
C ARG A 243 -24.42 -20.39 -52.66
N VAL A 244 -23.81 -21.47 -53.15
CA VAL A 244 -22.73 -21.39 -54.15
C VAL A 244 -23.26 -20.80 -55.46
N LYS A 245 -24.41 -21.27 -55.96
CA LYS A 245 -25.05 -20.72 -57.16
C LYS A 245 -25.37 -19.23 -57.00
N ALA A 246 -25.94 -18.83 -55.86
CA ALA A 246 -26.20 -17.42 -55.56
C ALA A 246 -24.92 -16.56 -55.49
N GLY A 247 -23.82 -17.12 -54.97
CA GLY A 247 -22.53 -16.45 -54.97
C GLY A 247 -21.96 -16.25 -56.37
N VAL A 248 -22.05 -17.27 -57.24
CA VAL A 248 -21.60 -17.18 -58.63
C VAL A 248 -22.43 -16.17 -59.43
N THR A 249 -23.74 -16.12 -59.25
CA THR A 249 -24.58 -15.09 -59.90
C THR A 249 -24.22 -13.69 -59.43
N ALA A 250 -23.96 -13.50 -58.12
CA ALA A 250 -23.55 -12.21 -57.59
C ALA A 250 -22.20 -11.74 -58.16
N MET A 251 -21.22 -12.64 -58.33
CA MET A 251 -19.95 -12.31 -58.98
C MET A 251 -20.12 -11.91 -60.45
N ARG A 252 -20.95 -12.64 -61.21
CA ARG A 252 -21.26 -12.28 -62.60
C ARG A 252 -21.99 -10.94 -62.73
N GLU A 253 -22.89 -10.63 -61.81
CA GLU A 253 -23.58 -9.34 -61.77
C GLU A 253 -22.60 -8.21 -61.44
N HIS A 254 -21.64 -8.43 -60.55
CA HIS A 254 -20.58 -7.48 -60.24
C HIS A 254 -19.66 -7.24 -61.44
N GLU A 255 -19.18 -8.30 -62.09
CA GLU A 255 -18.39 -8.21 -63.33
C GLU A 255 -19.17 -7.50 -64.45
N ALA A 256 -20.46 -7.81 -64.63
CA ALA A 256 -21.29 -7.14 -65.61
C ALA A 256 -21.50 -5.66 -65.28
N ALA A 257 -21.65 -5.30 -64.01
CA ALA A 257 -21.75 -3.92 -63.56
C ALA A 257 -20.43 -3.16 -63.77
N GLU A 258 -19.28 -3.79 -63.54
CA GLU A 258 -17.97 -3.22 -63.84
C GLU A 258 -17.78 -2.99 -65.34
N ILE A 259 -18.14 -3.97 -66.19
CA ILE A 259 -18.10 -3.82 -67.65
C ILE A 259 -19.07 -2.72 -68.13
N ALA A 260 -20.24 -2.59 -67.50
CA ALA A 260 -21.17 -1.52 -67.82
C ALA A 260 -20.61 -0.15 -67.39
N ALA A 261 -20.01 -0.06 -66.21
CA ALA A 261 -19.38 1.16 -65.71
C ALA A 261 -18.19 1.59 -66.58
N THR A 262 -17.36 0.64 -67.06
CA THR A 262 -16.27 0.95 -68.00
C THR A 262 -16.82 1.42 -69.34
N ARG A 263 -17.86 0.79 -69.87
CA ARG A 263 -18.54 1.26 -71.10
C ARG A 263 -19.18 2.63 -70.95
N GLU A 264 -19.77 2.95 -69.80
CA GLU A 264 -20.31 4.28 -69.52
C GLU A 264 -19.19 5.32 -69.43
N HIS A 265 -18.06 4.98 -68.81
CA HIS A 265 -16.89 5.84 -68.77
C HIS A 265 -16.29 6.06 -70.18
N GLU A 266 -16.22 5.02 -71.02
CA GLU A 266 -15.82 5.13 -72.42
C GLU A 266 -16.82 5.98 -73.22
N ASN A 267 -18.13 5.78 -73.07
CA ASN A 267 -19.15 6.58 -73.73
C ASN A 267 -19.13 8.06 -73.28
N MET A 268 -18.82 8.34 -72.02
CA MET A 268 -18.63 9.71 -71.53
C MET A 268 -17.36 10.36 -72.10
N ALA A 269 -16.29 9.58 -72.33
CA ALA A 269 -15.07 10.08 -72.99
C ALA A 269 -15.30 10.43 -74.48
N PHE A 270 -16.29 9.83 -75.14
CA PHE A 270 -16.63 10.09 -76.55
C PHE A 270 -17.87 11.02 -76.75
N GLY A 271 -18.54 11.44 -75.68
CA GLY A 271 -19.83 12.13 -75.71
C GLY A 271 -19.83 13.61 -76.12
N ASP A 272 -18.66 14.26 -76.25
CA ASP A 272 -18.57 15.69 -76.61
C ASP A 272 -18.55 15.98 -78.13
N GLN A 273 -18.83 14.98 -78.98
CA GLN A 273 -19.03 15.23 -80.41
C GLN A 273 -20.52 15.44 -80.73
N PRO A 274 -20.95 16.64 -81.15
CA PRO A 274 -22.34 16.88 -81.51
C PRO A 274 -22.73 16.04 -82.74
N PRO A 275 -23.85 15.29 -82.70
CA PRO A 275 -24.29 14.53 -83.86
C PRO A 275 -24.75 15.50 -84.95
N ARG A 276 -23.94 15.61 -86.01
CA ARG A 276 -24.35 16.25 -87.25
C ARG A 276 -25.45 15.41 -87.90
N GLY A 277 -26.68 15.85 -87.69
CA GLY A 277 -27.83 15.77 -88.60
C GLY A 277 -28.11 14.44 -89.30
N ARG A 278 -29.22 13.79 -88.91
CA ARG A 278 -30.09 13.13 -89.89
C ARG A 278 -31.53 12.97 -89.39
N ALA A 279 -32.41 13.06 -90.37
CA ALA A 279 -33.84 13.37 -90.34
C ALA A 279 -34.74 12.27 -89.73
N PRO A 280 -36.02 12.61 -89.40
CA PRO A 280 -36.95 11.73 -88.70
C PRO A 280 -37.65 10.74 -89.66
N PRO A 281 -38.08 9.58 -89.14
CA PRO A 281 -39.30 8.96 -89.64
C PRO A 281 -40.30 8.56 -88.55
N MET A 282 -41.51 9.08 -88.72
CA MET A 282 -42.80 8.38 -88.72
C MET A 282 -43.19 7.51 -87.51
N ALA A 283 -44.25 7.99 -86.87
CA ALA A 283 -45.18 7.32 -85.98
C ALA A 283 -45.54 5.87 -86.36
N VAL A 284 -45.47 4.97 -85.37
CA VAL A 284 -46.35 3.79 -85.28
C VAL A 284 -46.91 3.68 -83.86
N ARG A 285 -48.22 3.47 -83.81
CA ARG A 285 -49.13 3.48 -82.65
C ARG A 285 -49.08 2.17 -81.81
N PRO A 286 -49.72 2.15 -80.62
CA PRO A 286 -49.39 1.25 -79.52
C PRO A 286 -50.22 -0.05 -79.49
N SER A 287 -49.66 -1.13 -78.93
CA SER A 287 -50.42 -2.34 -78.57
C SER A 287 -50.01 -2.91 -77.21
N ALA A 288 -51.00 -3.00 -76.32
CA ALA A 288 -51.21 -3.94 -75.20
C ALA A 288 -50.03 -4.21 -74.22
N ARG A 289 -50.05 -3.67 -73.00
CA ARG A 289 -50.85 -4.10 -71.83
C ARG A 289 -50.50 -5.52 -71.34
N TRP A 290 -49.51 -5.66 -70.46
CA TRP A 290 -49.45 -6.71 -69.43
C TRP A 290 -48.85 -6.17 -68.13
N ARG A 291 -49.64 -6.18 -67.05
CA ARG A 291 -49.22 -5.87 -65.67
C ARG A 291 -48.84 -7.18 -64.97
N PRO A 292 -47.63 -7.31 -64.39
CA PRO A 292 -47.42 -8.31 -63.35
C PRO A 292 -47.86 -7.75 -61.98
N VAL A 293 -48.66 -8.57 -61.30
CA VAL A 293 -49.24 -8.36 -59.98
C VAL A 293 -48.13 -8.24 -58.93
N ARG A 294 -48.13 -7.13 -58.16
CA ARG A 294 -47.29 -6.99 -56.96
C ARG A 294 -47.80 -7.93 -55.87
N PRO A 295 -46.99 -8.81 -55.27
CA PRO A 295 -47.38 -9.50 -54.05
C PRO A 295 -47.42 -8.51 -52.88
N ARG A 296 -48.54 -8.51 -52.16
CA ARG A 296 -48.78 -7.77 -50.91
C ARG A 296 -47.66 -8.03 -49.91
N LYS A 297 -46.85 -7.01 -49.58
CA LYS A 297 -46.07 -6.98 -48.34
C LYS A 297 -47.04 -7.05 -47.15
N LYS A 298 -47.14 -8.22 -46.51
CA LYS A 298 -47.72 -8.36 -45.17
C LYS A 298 -46.91 -7.48 -44.21
N ARG A 299 -47.51 -6.37 -43.77
CA ARG A 299 -47.05 -5.59 -42.63
C ARG A 299 -47.06 -6.53 -41.42
N ARG A 300 -45.88 -6.85 -40.88
CA ARG A 300 -45.78 -7.35 -39.50
C ARG A 300 -45.99 -6.15 -38.57
N PRO A 301 -46.78 -6.27 -37.49
CA PRO A 301 -46.93 -5.21 -36.51
C PRO A 301 -45.61 -5.03 -35.76
N CYS A 302 -45.14 -3.80 -35.70
CA CYS A 302 -44.09 -3.39 -34.77
C CYS A 302 -44.59 -3.70 -33.35
N GLY A 303 -43.98 -4.72 -32.73
CA GLY A 303 -44.09 -4.97 -31.30
C GLY A 303 -43.53 -3.77 -30.56
N ARG A 304 -44.44 -2.90 -30.15
CA ARG A 304 -44.22 -1.82 -29.20
C ARG A 304 -44.05 -2.48 -27.84
N LEU A 305 -42.83 -2.52 -27.31
CA LEU A 305 -42.61 -2.80 -25.88
C LEU A 305 -41.73 -1.70 -25.25
N PRO A 306 -41.99 -1.39 -23.97
CA PRO A 306 -41.85 -0.05 -23.43
C PRO A 306 -40.44 0.28 -22.94
N SER A 307 -40.19 1.59 -22.96
CA SER A 307 -39.10 2.32 -22.32
C SER A 307 -38.81 1.91 -20.86
N PRO A 308 -37.55 1.99 -20.41
CA PRO A 308 -37.18 1.78 -19.01
C PRO A 308 -37.69 2.94 -18.14
N THR A 309 -38.47 2.60 -17.12
CA THR A 309 -38.88 3.51 -16.05
C THR A 309 -37.67 4.02 -15.29
N LYS A 310 -37.39 5.29 -15.55
CA LYS A 310 -36.98 6.33 -14.59
C LYS A 310 -37.16 5.94 -13.11
N CYS A 311 -36.06 6.18 -12.37
CA CYS A 311 -36.05 7.07 -11.21
C CYS A 311 -36.78 6.62 -9.93
N SER A 312 -36.02 6.06 -8.99
CA SER A 312 -36.27 6.28 -7.56
C SER A 312 -34.95 6.50 -6.82
N ARG A 313 -34.49 7.76 -6.89
CA ARG A 313 -33.60 8.39 -5.92
C ARG A 313 -34.41 8.55 -4.61
N ARG A 314 -34.15 7.72 -3.60
CA ARG A 314 -34.42 8.01 -2.17
C ARG A 314 -33.21 7.43 -1.43
N GLY A 315 -32.35 8.20 -0.77
CA GLY A 315 -32.64 9.40 0.00
C GLY A 315 -33.16 9.01 1.38
N LEU A 316 -32.32 8.35 2.18
CA LEU A 316 -32.56 8.15 3.61
C LEU A 316 -31.40 8.75 4.38
N ARG A 317 -31.70 9.93 4.92
CA ARG A 317 -30.97 10.61 5.99
C ARG A 317 -31.26 9.90 7.31
N ARG A 318 -30.21 9.92 8.13
CA ARG A 318 -30.08 9.66 9.57
C ARG A 318 -31.32 9.95 10.43
N ALA A 319 -31.49 9.14 11.46
CA ALA A 319 -31.41 9.60 12.86
C ALA A 319 -30.40 8.69 13.58
#